data_AF-A0A2T6ZUQ7-F1
#
_entry.id   AF-A0A2T6ZUQ7-F1
#
_cell.length_a   1.000
_cell.length_b   1.000
_cell.length_c   1.000
_cell.angle_alpha   90.00
_cell.angle_beta   90.00
_cell.angle_gamma   90.00
#
_symmetry.space_group_name_H-M   'P 1'
#
loop_
_entity.id
_entity.type
_entity.pdbx_description
1 polymer ?
#
loop_
_entity_poly.entity_id
_entity_poly.type
_entity_poly.pdbx_seq_one_letter_code
_entity_poly.pdbx_strand_id
1 'polypeptide(L)'
;KQKLPKEGLTSFHQPANHDITIVAIHGFGGHWESTWTHKSGNLWLKDNLPSTDEFRNARIYSFGYDANVVGSHSVATIRQIANNLNQTLIDLQDTKPLIFVCHSLGGIIAKSVRIMYSLVCVK
;
A
#
# COMPACT_ATOMS: atom_id res chain seq x y z
N LYS A 1 -7.74 21.12 -8.76
CA LYS A 1 -7.88 20.94 -7.29
C LYS A 1 -7.86 19.45 -7.03
N GLN A 2 -6.71 18.88 -6.60
CA GLN A 2 -6.71 17.48 -6.16
C GLN A 2 -7.62 17.39 -4.93
N LYS A 3 -8.65 16.53 -5.00
CA LYS A 3 -9.41 16.13 -3.81
C LYS A 3 -8.39 15.63 -2.78
N LEU A 4 -8.57 16.03 -1.52
CA LEU A 4 -7.77 15.54 -0.40
C LEU A 4 -7.63 14.00 -0.53
N PRO A 5 -6.42 13.45 -0.37
CA PRO A 5 -6.20 12.03 -0.60
C PRO A 5 -7.11 11.22 0.33
N LYS A 6 -7.71 10.16 -0.21
CA LYS A 6 -8.39 9.17 0.64
C LYS A 6 -7.31 8.49 1.48
N GLU A 7 -7.23 8.88 2.75
CA GLU A 7 -6.29 8.27 3.68
C GLU A 7 -6.73 6.85 4.05
N GLY A 8 -5.77 5.98 4.34
CA GLY A 8 -6.01 4.59 4.72
C GLY A 8 -6.00 3.62 3.53
N LEU A 9 -6.50 2.39 3.76
CA LEU A 9 -6.53 1.35 2.74
C LEU A 9 -7.69 1.56 1.75
N THR A 10 -7.38 1.56 0.47
CA THR A 10 -8.36 1.44 -0.61
C THR A 10 -8.17 0.12 -1.32
N SER A 11 -9.25 -0.65 -1.48
CA SER A 11 -9.22 -1.93 -2.15
C SER A 11 -9.15 -1.76 -3.67
N PHE A 12 -8.24 -2.52 -4.28
CA PHE A 12 -8.17 -2.72 -5.73
C PHE A 12 -8.76 -4.07 -6.13
N HIS A 13 -8.52 -5.12 -5.33
CA HIS A 13 -9.05 -6.46 -5.55
C HIS A 13 -9.39 -7.11 -4.21
N GLN A 14 -10.58 -7.70 -4.10
CA GLN A 14 -11.07 -8.31 -2.86
C GLN A 14 -11.86 -9.58 -3.16
N PRO A 15 -11.18 -10.72 -3.33
CA PRO A 15 -11.85 -12.00 -3.50
C PRO A 15 -12.51 -12.45 -2.18
N ALA A 16 -13.50 -13.35 -2.28
CA ALA A 16 -14.21 -13.88 -1.11
C ALA A 16 -13.29 -14.64 -0.15
N ASN A 17 -12.33 -15.39 -0.71
CA ASN A 17 -11.22 -16.02 0.00
C ASN A 17 -9.91 -15.56 -0.64
N HIS A 18 -8.89 -15.30 0.16
CA HIS A 18 -7.56 -14.93 -0.32
C HIS A 18 -6.47 -15.74 0.36
N ASP A 19 -5.40 -15.95 -0.40
CA ASP A 19 -4.23 -16.70 0.05
C ASP A 19 -3.11 -15.78 0.53
N ILE A 20 -3.14 -14.51 0.08
CA ILE A 20 -2.14 -13.49 0.35
C ILE A 20 -2.76 -12.09 0.32
N THR A 21 -2.24 -11.20 1.16
CA THR A 21 -2.61 -9.79 1.19
C THR A 21 -1.45 -8.94 0.68
N ILE A 22 -1.74 -8.07 -0.27
CA ILE A 22 -0.79 -7.16 -0.90
C ILE A 22 -1.20 -5.74 -0.57
N VAL A 23 -0.27 -4.95 -0.05
CA VAL A 23 -0.50 -3.54 0.29
C VAL A 23 0.53 -2.67 -0.42
N ALA A 24 0.03 -1.80 -1.29
CA ALA A 24 0.84 -0.90 -2.09
C ALA A 24 0.96 0.48 -1.42
N ILE A 25 2.19 0.96 -1.23
CA ILE A 25 2.51 2.20 -0.52
C ILE A 25 3.23 3.16 -1.46
N HIS A 26 2.58 4.26 -1.80
CA HIS A 26 3.14 5.26 -2.70
C HIS A 26 4.27 6.07 -2.03
N GLY A 27 4.99 6.85 -2.82
CA GLY A 27 6.08 7.70 -2.35
C GLY A 27 5.67 9.15 -2.07
N PHE A 28 6.68 10.00 -1.83
CA PHE A 28 6.52 11.45 -1.70
C PHE A 28 5.89 12.06 -2.97
N GLY A 29 4.95 13.00 -2.79
CA GLY A 29 4.16 13.59 -3.89
C GLY A 29 3.30 12.58 -4.68
N GLY A 30 3.23 11.32 -4.25
CA GLY A 30 2.47 10.26 -4.89
C GLY A 30 1.00 10.26 -4.50
N HIS A 31 0.24 9.36 -5.13
CA HIS A 31 -1.17 9.15 -4.85
C HIS A 31 -1.47 7.65 -4.91
N TRP A 32 -2.31 7.16 -4.01
CA TRP A 32 -2.64 5.75 -3.85
C TRP A 32 -3.11 5.05 -5.14
N GLU A 33 -3.65 5.80 -6.10
CA GLU A 33 -4.07 5.26 -7.40
C GLU A 33 -3.04 5.55 -8.50
N SER A 34 -2.82 6.82 -8.83
CA SER A 34 -2.03 7.22 -9.99
C SER A 34 -0.55 6.86 -9.91
N THR A 35 0.01 6.57 -8.73
CA THR A 35 1.36 6.01 -8.61
C THR A 35 1.49 4.64 -9.28
N TRP A 36 0.40 3.89 -9.35
CA TRP A 36 0.37 2.54 -9.93
C TRP A 36 -0.33 2.49 -11.29
N THR A 37 -0.78 3.63 -11.79
CA THR A 37 -1.43 3.74 -13.11
C THR A 37 -0.39 4.12 -14.16
N HIS A 38 -0.23 3.28 -15.17
CA HIS A 38 0.57 3.60 -16.35
C HIS A 38 -0.07 4.76 -17.14
N LYS A 39 0.71 5.46 -17.97
CA LYS A 39 0.23 6.58 -18.80
C LYS A 39 -0.92 6.20 -19.74
N SER A 40 -1.05 4.92 -20.09
CA SER A 40 -2.16 4.38 -20.87
C SER A 40 -3.47 4.23 -20.09
N GLY A 41 -3.48 4.55 -18.79
CA GLY A 41 -4.64 4.38 -17.90
C GLY A 41 -4.72 3.01 -17.22
N ASN A 42 -3.80 2.10 -17.52
CA ASN A 42 -3.77 0.76 -16.93
C ASN A 42 -3.24 0.80 -15.48
N LEU A 43 -4.05 0.36 -14.53
CA LEU A 43 -3.70 0.25 -13.11
C LEU A 43 -3.24 -1.18 -12.84
N TRP A 44 -1.95 -1.46 -13.02
CA TRP A 44 -1.45 -2.83 -13.11
C TRP A 44 -1.69 -3.67 -11.85
N LEU A 45 -1.70 -3.05 -10.66
CA LEU A 45 -2.03 -3.73 -9.40
C LEU A 45 -3.48 -4.23 -9.35
N LYS A 46 -4.39 -3.56 -10.05
CA LYS A 46 -5.81 -3.92 -10.10
C LYS A 46 -6.12 -4.79 -11.32
N ASP A 47 -5.57 -4.42 -12.46
CA ASP A 47 -5.99 -4.95 -13.77
C ASP A 47 -5.16 -6.17 -14.18
N ASN A 48 -3.86 -6.17 -13.88
CA ASN A 48 -2.95 -7.21 -14.38
C ASN A 48 -2.58 -8.23 -13.29
N LEU A 49 -2.32 -7.78 -12.06
CA LEU A 49 -1.86 -8.66 -11.00
C LEU A 49 -2.90 -9.77 -10.70
N PRO A 50 -4.20 -9.50 -10.55
CA PRO A 50 -5.21 -10.55 -10.38
C PRO A 50 -5.43 -11.46 -11.61
N SER A 51 -4.90 -11.09 -12.78
CA SER A 51 -5.07 -11.89 -14.00
C SER A 51 -4.05 -13.03 -14.11
N THR A 52 -3.00 -13.04 -13.29
CA THR A 52 -2.05 -14.16 -13.23
C THR A 52 -2.56 -15.24 -12.28
N ASP A 53 -2.20 -16.50 -12.54
CA ASP A 53 -2.70 -17.63 -11.75
C ASP A 53 -2.21 -17.58 -10.29
N GLU A 54 -0.99 -17.08 -10.05
CA GLU A 54 -0.38 -16.98 -8.73
C GLU A 54 -1.07 -15.96 -7.82
N PHE A 55 -1.63 -14.89 -8.40
CA PHE A 55 -2.21 -13.76 -7.66
C PHE A 55 -3.71 -13.59 -7.91
N ARG A 56 -4.35 -14.55 -8.57
CA ARG A 56 -5.80 -14.55 -8.83
C ARG A 56 -6.64 -14.33 -7.58
N ASN A 57 -6.24 -14.98 -6.47
CA ASN A 57 -6.88 -14.86 -5.16
C ASN A 57 -6.16 -13.89 -4.22
N ALA A 58 -5.28 -13.01 -4.73
CA ALA A 58 -4.63 -12.03 -3.87
C ALA A 58 -5.64 -10.96 -3.45
N ARG A 59 -5.62 -10.58 -2.18
CA ARG A 59 -6.32 -9.38 -1.70
C ARG A 59 -5.39 -8.20 -1.86
N ILE A 60 -5.80 -7.16 -2.58
CA ILE A 60 -4.92 -6.07 -2.97
C ILE A 60 -5.49 -4.74 -2.49
N TYR A 61 -4.68 -4.00 -1.74
CA TYR A 61 -4.96 -2.63 -1.30
C TYR A 61 -3.87 -1.68 -1.77
N SER A 62 -4.22 -0.39 -1.88
CA SER A 62 -3.24 0.69 -1.78
C SER A 62 -3.51 1.55 -0.55
N PHE A 63 -2.45 1.85 0.19
CA PHE A 63 -2.47 2.73 1.34
C PHE A 63 -2.21 4.17 0.91
N GLY A 64 -3.18 5.04 1.16
CA GLY A 64 -3.09 6.48 0.94
C GLY A 64 -2.69 7.24 2.20
N TYR A 65 -1.80 8.21 2.04
CA TYR A 65 -1.46 9.21 3.07
C TYR A 65 -1.18 10.55 2.40
N ASP A 66 -1.22 11.66 3.17
CA ASP A 66 -0.82 12.96 2.63
C ASP A 66 0.67 12.99 2.29
N ALA A 67 0.97 12.78 1.00
CA ALA A 67 2.32 12.71 0.48
C ALA A 67 3.04 14.06 0.48
N ASN A 68 2.33 15.18 0.61
CA ASN A 68 2.88 16.53 0.59
C ASN A 68 3.30 16.99 1.99
N VAL A 69 2.60 16.52 3.03
CA VAL A 69 2.96 16.79 4.45
C VAL A 69 4.31 16.16 4.82
N VAL A 70 4.75 15.13 4.08
CA VAL A 70 6.09 14.53 4.26
C VAL A 70 7.23 15.41 3.72
N GLY A 71 6.94 16.59 3.17
CA GLY A 71 7.95 17.51 2.63
C GLY A 71 8.91 18.07 3.69
N SER A 72 8.56 17.97 4.97
CA SER A 72 9.47 18.28 6.08
C SER A 72 10.52 17.19 6.34
N HIS A 73 10.40 16.02 5.72
CA HIS A 73 11.24 14.82 5.93
C HIS A 73 11.44 14.43 7.40
N SER A 74 10.56 14.87 8.29
CA SER A 74 10.75 14.61 9.71
C SER A 74 10.55 13.13 10.01
N VAL A 75 11.46 12.56 10.80
CA VAL A 75 11.37 11.18 11.28
C VAL A 75 10.05 10.95 12.04
N ALA A 76 9.53 11.98 12.70
CA ALA A 76 8.25 11.92 13.40
C ALA A 76 7.07 11.69 12.45
N THR A 77 7.01 12.41 11.32
CA THR A 77 5.95 12.25 10.31
C THR A 77 5.97 10.85 9.70
N ILE A 78 7.15 10.33 9.36
CA ILE A 78 7.30 8.97 8.83
C ILE A 78 6.80 7.93 9.83
N ARG A 79 7.17 8.07 11.11
CA ARG A 79 6.71 7.19 12.18
C ARG A 79 5.20 7.25 12.37
N GLN A 80 4.61 8.44 12.31
CA GLN A 80 3.15 8.60 12.41
C GLN A 80 2.42 7.87 11.28
N ILE A 81 2.88 8.05 10.03
CA ILE A 81 2.29 7.36 8.87
C ILE A 81 2.43 5.84 9.01
N ALA A 82 3.60 5.36 9.43
CA ALA A 82 3.83 3.94 9.66
C ALA A 82 2.94 3.39 10.78
N ASN A 83 2.70 4.14 11.86
CA ASN A 83 1.78 3.75 12.93
C ASN A 83 0.33 3.69 12.44
N ASN A 84 -0.11 4.63 11.60
CA ASN A 84 -1.45 4.61 11.01
C ASN A 84 -1.64 3.39 10.09
N LEU A 85 -0.64 3.09 9.27
CA LEU A 85 -0.63 1.88 8.45
C LEU A 85 -0.67 0.61 9.32
N ASN A 86 0.15 0.56 10.37
CA ASN A 86 0.18 -0.56 11.31
C ASN A 86 -1.19 -0.77 11.99
N GLN A 87 -1.84 0.29 12.45
CA GLN A 87 -3.17 0.21 13.05
C GLN A 87 -4.19 -0.31 12.04
N THR A 88 -4.17 0.22 10.81
CA THR A 88 -5.11 -0.23 9.77
C THR A 88 -4.95 -1.70 9.42
N LEU A 89 -3.71 -2.22 9.47
CA LEU A 89 -3.41 -3.64 9.24
C LEU A 89 -3.85 -4.53 10.41
N ILE A 90 -3.73 -4.05 11.65
CA ILE A 90 -4.28 -4.71 12.84
C ILE A 90 -5.80 -4.79 12.74
N ASP A 91 -6.46 -3.70 12.37
CA ASP A 91 -7.93 -3.62 12.27
C ASP A 91 -8.48 -4.54 11.16
N LEU A 92 -7.70 -4.77 10.10
CA LEU A 92 -8.04 -5.73 9.05
C LEU A 92 -8.13 -7.18 9.58
N GLN A 93 -7.46 -7.48 10.71
CA GLN A 93 -7.44 -8.80 11.37
C GLN A 93 -7.09 -9.94 10.40
N ASP A 94 -6.24 -9.64 9.43
CA ASP A 94 -5.88 -10.56 8.36
C ASP A 94 -4.66 -11.39 8.77
N THR A 95 -4.82 -12.71 8.80
CA THR A 95 -3.77 -13.64 9.19
C THR A 95 -3.00 -14.22 8.01
N LYS A 96 -3.38 -13.84 6.78
CA LYS A 96 -2.69 -14.28 5.56
C LYS A 96 -1.31 -13.62 5.43
N PRO A 97 -0.37 -14.24 4.71
CA PRO A 97 0.90 -13.62 4.37
C PRO A 97 0.71 -12.22 3.78
N LEU A 98 1.59 -11.28 4.17
CA LEU A 98 1.52 -9.88 3.77
C LEU A 98 2.72 -9.51 2.90
N ILE A 99 2.46 -8.95 1.71
CA ILE A 99 3.47 -8.38 0.83
C ILE A 99 3.26 -6.88 0.74
N PHE A 100 4.36 -6.13 0.80
CA PHE A 100 4.35 -4.70 0.52
C PHE A 100 4.93 -4.42 -0.87
N VAL A 101 4.20 -3.65 -1.66
CA VAL A 101 4.70 -3.06 -2.91
C VAL A 101 4.96 -1.58 -2.65
N CYS A 102 6.21 -1.16 -2.75
CA CYS A 102 6.61 0.16 -2.25
C CYS A 102 7.29 0.99 -3.33
N HIS A 103 6.97 2.28 -3.40
CA HIS A 103 7.70 3.23 -4.23
C HIS A 103 8.46 4.25 -3.36
N SER A 104 9.78 4.33 -3.51
CA SER A 104 10.64 5.34 -2.87
C SER A 104 10.39 5.45 -1.34
N LEU A 105 9.93 6.62 -0.85
CA LEU A 105 9.57 6.86 0.55
C LEU A 105 8.62 5.81 1.14
N GLY A 106 7.72 5.24 0.32
CA GLY A 106 6.83 4.16 0.74
C GLY A 106 7.58 2.95 1.32
N GLY A 107 8.79 2.67 0.83
CA GLY A 107 9.63 1.59 1.38
C GLY A 107 10.21 1.91 2.75
N ILE A 108 10.49 3.19 3.05
CA ILE A 108 10.92 3.64 4.38
C ILE A 108 9.76 3.54 5.36
N ILE A 109 8.54 3.92 4.92
CA ILE A 109 7.31 3.76 5.70
C ILE A 109 7.09 2.27 6.00
N ALA A 110 7.11 1.40 4.98
CA ALA A 110 6.96 -0.04 5.13
C ALA A 110 7.97 -0.65 6.10
N LYS A 111 9.24 -0.22 6.05
CA LYS A 111 10.27 -0.67 6.99
C LYS A 111 10.01 -0.19 8.43
N SER A 112 9.37 0.97 8.58
CA SER A 112 9.04 1.55 9.89
C SER A 112 7.79 0.94 10.51
N VAL A 113 7.02 0.17 9.74
CA VAL A 113 5.86 -0.58 10.22
C VAL A 113 6.34 -1.74 11.09
N ARG A 114 5.94 -1.73 12.37
CA ARG A 114 6.41 -2.67 13.40
C ARG A 114 5.52 -3.92 13.48
N ILE A 115 5.29 -4.58 12.36
CA ILE A 115 4.39 -5.73 12.28
C ILE A 115 5.11 -7.04 12.61
N MET A 116 4.38 -7.93 13.30
CA MET A 116 4.80 -9.27 13.75
C MET A 116 4.77 -10.35 12.64
N TYR A 117 4.63 -9.96 11.36
CA TYR A 117 4.50 -10.83 10.19
C TYR A 117 5.71 -10.71 9.25
N SER A 118 5.98 -11.78 8.49
CA SER A 118 7.13 -11.88 7.58
C SER A 118 7.06 -10.85 6.44
N LEU A 119 8.13 -10.06 6.28
CA LEU A 119 8.29 -9.03 5.25
C LEU A 119 9.00 -9.60 4.02
N VAL A 120 8.35 -9.55 2.85
CA VAL A 120 9.02 -9.72 1.55
C VAL A 120 8.98 -8.38 0.81
N CYS A 121 10.16 -7.79 0.60
CA CYS A 121 10.35 -6.53 -0.12
C CYS A 121 10.95 -6.85 -1.48
N VAL A 122 10.20 -6.60 -2.56
CA VAL A 122 10.70 -6.78 -3.93
C VAL A 122 11.29 -5.43 -4.38
N LYS A 123 12.58 -5.44 -4.76
CA LYS A 123 13.29 -4.26 -5.29
C LYS A 123 13.04 -4.09 -6.78
#